data_AF-G3HR79-F1
#
_entry.id   AF-G3HR79-F1
#
_cell.length_a   1.000
_cell.length_b   1.000
_cell.length_c   1.000
_cell.angle_alpha   90.00
_cell.angle_beta   90.00
_cell.angle_gamma   90.00
#
_symmetry.space_group_name_H-M   'P 1'
#
loop_
_entity.id
_entity.type
_entity.pdbx_description
1 polymer ?
#
loop_
_entity_poly.entity_id
_entity_poly.type
_entity_poly.pdbx_seq_one_letter_code
_entity_poly.pdbx_strand_id
1 'polypeptide(L)'
;MYQRQHLLNSNSHWDSGAFRRLGHLVRETNLSLSRFAHQFLDPGTYVFQDNGNPENIAVVSVKEEGAACGAGLSPVQPSSPYQLGRLGVLRHRMLRLGPDWAVITGVLLAAGLATALLTGLGLLLKPAVPQTCPTKSWGSQWRSMGQPHTLAAHISLRDK
;
A
#
# COMPACT_ATOMS: atom_id res chain seq x y z
N MET A 1 -1.19 12.79 -21.64
CA MET A 1 -1.97 11.64 -21.15
C MET A 1 -2.98 12.09 -20.11
N TYR A 2 -4.16 11.45 -20.03
CA TYR A 2 -5.21 11.81 -19.06
C TYR A 2 -4.89 11.28 -17.66
N GLN A 3 -5.06 12.11 -16.63
CA GLN A 3 -4.68 11.83 -15.25
C GLN A 3 -5.90 11.56 -14.36
N ARG A 4 -6.31 10.28 -14.30
CA ARG A 4 -7.48 9.83 -13.52
C ARG A 4 -7.37 10.13 -12.04
N GLN A 5 -6.20 9.88 -11.44
CA GLN A 5 -5.96 9.98 -10.01
C GLN A 5 -5.49 11.38 -9.57
N HIS A 6 -5.53 12.39 -10.44
CA HIS A 6 -5.09 13.73 -10.08
C HIS A 6 -6.06 14.40 -9.10
N LEU A 7 -5.53 15.11 -8.10
CA LEU A 7 -6.36 15.79 -7.08
C LEU A 7 -7.26 16.89 -7.66
N LEU A 8 -6.91 17.44 -8.82
CA LEU A 8 -7.75 18.44 -9.50
C LEU A 8 -8.82 17.81 -10.41
N ASN A 9 -8.77 16.50 -10.65
CA ASN A 9 -9.72 15.83 -11.53
C ASN A 9 -11.02 15.53 -10.78
N SER A 10 -12.16 15.94 -11.33
CA SER A 10 -13.49 15.58 -10.80
C SER A 10 -14.12 14.42 -11.55
N ASN A 11 -13.66 14.12 -12.77
CA ASN A 11 -14.32 13.21 -13.70
C ASN A 11 -13.60 11.86 -13.78
N SER A 12 -13.37 11.19 -12.64
CA SER A 12 -12.55 9.96 -12.56
C SER A 12 -13.04 8.79 -13.44
N HIS A 13 -14.34 8.74 -13.72
CA HIS A 13 -14.99 7.69 -14.53
C HIS A 13 -15.01 7.98 -16.03
N TRP A 14 -14.49 9.14 -16.47
CA TRP A 14 -14.51 9.51 -17.87
C TRP A 14 -13.65 8.59 -18.75
N ASP A 15 -14.20 8.22 -19.91
CA ASP A 15 -13.50 7.37 -20.87
C ASP A 15 -12.63 8.19 -21.81
N SER A 16 -11.31 7.98 -21.71
CA SER A 16 -10.31 8.55 -22.61
C SER A 16 -10.16 7.75 -23.91
N GLY A 17 -11.17 6.96 -24.28
CA GLY A 17 -11.17 6.06 -25.42
C GLY A 17 -10.91 6.74 -26.76
N ALA A 18 -11.42 7.96 -26.96
CA ALA A 18 -11.15 8.76 -28.15
C ALA A 18 -9.65 9.04 -28.35
N PHE A 19 -8.95 9.38 -27.27
CA PHE A 19 -7.51 9.63 -27.27
C PHE A 19 -6.71 8.34 -27.48
N ARG A 20 -7.17 7.22 -26.91
CA ARG A 20 -6.55 5.90 -27.14
C ARG A 20 -6.67 5.49 -28.61
N ARG A 21 -7.84 5.71 -29.22
CA ARG A 21 -8.08 5.45 -30.65
C ARG A 21 -7.19 6.34 -31.53
N LEU A 22 -7.06 7.62 -31.20
CA LEU A 22 -6.15 8.53 -31.89
C LEU A 22 -4.69 8.02 -31.82
N GLY A 23 -4.23 7.63 -30.63
CA GLY A 23 -2.89 7.09 -30.44
C GLY A 23 -2.66 5.74 -31.12
N HIS A 24 -3.72 4.97 -31.37
CA HIS A 24 -3.67 3.74 -32.17
C HIS A 24 -3.51 4.08 -33.66
N LEU A 25 -4.34 4.99 -34.16
CA LEU A 25 -4.32 5.42 -35.55
C LEU A 25 -2.94 5.97 -35.94
N VAL A 26 -2.38 6.87 -35.14
CA VAL A 26 -1.04 7.46 -35.38
C VAL A 26 0.04 6.38 -35.46
N ARG A 27 -0.02 5.36 -34.60
CA ARG A 27 0.98 4.29 -34.55
C ARG A 27 0.86 3.29 -35.71
N GLU A 28 -0.35 2.93 -36.10
CA GLU A 28 -0.56 1.93 -37.14
C GLU A 28 -0.42 2.49 -38.55
N THR A 29 -0.85 3.73 -38.75
CA THR A 29 -0.91 4.35 -40.09
C THR A 29 0.27 5.27 -40.40
N ASN A 30 1.20 5.46 -39.45
CA ASN A 30 2.31 6.43 -39.54
C ASN A 30 1.87 7.85 -39.93
N LEU A 31 0.64 8.24 -39.57
CA LEU A 31 0.11 9.59 -39.82
C LEU A 31 0.76 10.61 -38.87
N SER A 32 1.37 11.65 -39.44
CA SER A 32 1.95 12.78 -38.70
C SER A 32 0.90 13.85 -38.39
N LEU A 33 0.17 13.65 -37.29
CA LEU A 33 -0.84 14.61 -36.83
C LEU A 33 -0.20 15.69 -35.94
N SER A 34 -0.26 16.95 -36.38
CA SER A 34 0.19 18.10 -35.59
C SER A 34 -0.91 18.71 -34.71
N ARG A 35 -2.18 18.46 -35.04
CA ARG A 35 -3.34 19.03 -34.35
C ARG A 35 -4.47 18.00 -34.29
N PHE A 36 -5.25 18.08 -33.22
CA PHE A 36 -6.49 17.33 -33.04
C PHE A 36 -7.48 18.19 -32.25
N ALA A 37 -8.76 17.87 -32.33
CA ALA A 37 -9.81 18.50 -31.55
C ALA A 37 -10.64 17.43 -30.83
N HIS A 38 -11.06 17.75 -29.61
CA HIS A 38 -11.94 16.90 -28.82
C HIS A 38 -12.94 17.79 -28.08
N GLN A 39 -14.21 17.38 -28.08
CA GLN A 39 -15.27 18.08 -27.36
C GLN A 39 -15.52 17.39 -26.02
N PHE A 40 -15.54 18.19 -24.96
CA PHE A 40 -15.94 17.74 -23.63
C PHE A 40 -17.40 18.13 -23.40
N LEU A 41 -18.24 17.17 -23.03
CA LEU A 41 -19.67 17.36 -22.85
C LEU A 41 -20.05 17.44 -21.37
N ASP A 42 -19.42 16.61 -20.54
CA ASP A 42 -19.75 16.56 -19.11
C ASP A 42 -19.06 17.72 -18.37
N PRO A 43 -19.80 18.47 -17.52
CA PRO A 43 -19.23 19.47 -16.65
C PRO A 43 -18.17 18.87 -15.71
N GLY A 44 -17.19 19.69 -15.32
CA GLY A 44 -16.17 19.33 -14.35
C GLY A 44 -14.75 19.63 -14.82
N THR A 45 -13.77 19.01 -14.15
CA THR A 45 -12.35 19.27 -14.38
C THR A 45 -11.66 18.04 -14.90
N TYR A 46 -11.00 18.17 -16.05
CA TYR A 46 -10.17 17.14 -16.67
C TYR A 46 -8.71 17.56 -16.59
N VAL A 47 -7.83 16.63 -16.22
CA VAL A 47 -6.40 16.89 -16.09
C VAL A 47 -5.63 16.03 -17.07
N PHE A 48 -4.78 16.68 -17.85
CA PHE A 48 -3.86 16.05 -18.77
C PHE A 48 -2.43 16.39 -18.38
N GLN A 49 -1.54 15.43 -18.51
CA GLN A 49 -0.12 15.59 -18.32
C GLN A 49 0.58 15.53 -19.69
N ASP A 50 1.62 16.30 -19.90
CA ASP A 50 2.47 16.16 -21.07
C ASP A 50 3.22 14.81 -21.02
N ASN A 51 3.38 14.17 -22.18
CA ASN A 51 4.15 12.93 -22.28
C ASN A 51 5.67 13.18 -22.18
N GLY A 52 6.15 14.35 -22.64
CA GLY A 52 7.57 14.69 -22.63
C GLY A 52 8.06 15.24 -21.29
N ASN A 53 7.17 15.90 -20.54
CA ASN A 53 7.48 16.43 -19.21
C ASN A 53 6.29 16.22 -18.25
N PRO A 54 6.40 15.30 -17.28
CA PRO A 54 5.30 15.00 -16.37
C PRO A 54 4.89 16.17 -15.46
N GLU A 55 5.76 17.17 -15.26
CA GLU A 55 5.44 18.37 -14.48
C GLU A 55 4.52 19.34 -15.23
N ASN A 56 4.49 19.24 -16.57
CA ASN A 56 3.62 20.06 -17.40
C ASN A 56 2.21 19.46 -17.44
N ILE A 57 1.25 20.20 -16.90
CA ILE A 57 -0.16 19.81 -16.88
C ILE A 57 -1.03 20.81 -17.63
N ALA A 58 -2.03 20.28 -18.33
CA ALA A 58 -3.14 21.03 -18.89
C ALA A 58 -4.42 20.67 -18.12
N VAL A 59 -5.11 21.70 -17.64
CA VAL A 59 -6.36 21.55 -16.88
C VAL A 59 -7.48 22.14 -17.72
N VAL A 60 -8.48 21.32 -18.03
CA VAL A 60 -9.68 21.73 -18.77
C VAL A 60 -10.84 21.77 -17.78
N SER A 61 -11.40 22.96 -17.54
CA SER A 61 -12.59 23.14 -16.71
C SER A 61 -13.79 23.41 -17.61
N VAL A 62 -14.71 22.44 -17.64
CA VAL A 62 -16.00 22.55 -18.33
C VAL A 62 -17.02 23.02 -17.32
N LYS A 63 -17.73 24.09 -17.65
CA LYS A 63 -18.80 24.64 -16.82
C LYS A 63 -20.15 24.04 -17.21
N GLU A 64 -21.07 24.08 -16.27
CA GLU A 64 -22.47 23.80 -16.51
C GLU A 64 -23.03 24.66 -17.65
N GLU A 65 -24.07 24.17 -18.31
CA GLU A 65 -24.72 24.93 -19.36
C GLU A 65 -25.26 26.27 -18.82
N GLY A 66 -25.01 27.35 -19.58
CA GLY A 66 -25.38 28.71 -19.17
C GLY A 66 -24.46 29.35 -18.13
N ALA A 67 -23.49 28.63 -17.55
CA ALA A 67 -22.53 29.21 -16.63
C ALA A 67 -21.37 29.89 -17.37
N ALA A 68 -20.99 31.09 -16.94
CA ALA A 68 -19.86 31.80 -17.49
C ALA A 68 -18.52 31.21 -17.03
N CYS A 69 -17.54 31.09 -17.94
CA CYS A 69 -16.18 30.62 -17.63
C CYS A 69 -15.30 31.64 -16.88
N GLY A 70 -15.90 32.71 -16.35
CA GLY A 70 -15.25 33.80 -15.64
C GLY A 70 -15.30 35.11 -16.43
N ALA A 71 -15.92 36.14 -15.84
CA ALA A 71 -16.08 37.44 -16.49
C ALA A 71 -14.72 38.08 -16.80
N GLY A 72 -14.49 38.44 -18.07
CA GLY A 72 -13.27 39.12 -18.52
C GLY A 72 -12.00 38.26 -18.54
N LEU A 73 -12.10 36.94 -18.37
CA LEU A 73 -10.97 36.03 -18.49
C LEU A 73 -10.84 35.48 -19.92
N SER A 74 -9.60 35.36 -20.40
CA SER A 74 -9.32 34.59 -21.63
C SER A 74 -9.60 33.10 -21.38
N PRO A 75 -10.10 32.34 -22.38
CA PRO A 75 -10.34 30.90 -22.26
C PRO A 75 -9.11 30.08 -21.86
N VAL A 76 -7.91 30.57 -22.21
CA VAL A 76 -6.63 29.94 -21.84
C VAL A 76 -5.95 30.80 -20.79
N GLN A 77 -5.71 30.20 -19.62
CA GLN A 77 -5.06 30.84 -18.47
C GLN A 77 -3.89 29.98 -17.99
N PRO A 78 -2.90 30.58 -17.33
CA PRO A 78 -1.83 29.81 -16.71
C PRO A 78 -2.38 28.94 -15.57
N SER A 79 -1.80 27.75 -15.38
CA SER A 79 -2.20 26.76 -14.38
C SER A 79 -1.73 27.10 -12.95
N SER A 80 -1.52 28.38 -12.65
CA SER A 80 -1.06 28.80 -11.32
C SER A 80 -2.14 28.50 -10.27
N PRO A 81 -1.76 28.17 -9.01
CA PRO A 81 -2.72 27.87 -7.96
C PRO A 81 -3.77 28.98 -7.76
N TYR A 82 -3.35 30.24 -7.93
CA TYR A 82 -4.23 31.40 -7.85
C TYR A 82 -5.29 31.40 -8.96
N GLN A 83 -4.90 31.16 -10.22
CA GLN A 83 -5.84 31.14 -11.35
C GLN A 83 -6.78 29.94 -11.28
N LEU A 84 -6.26 28.77 -10.89
CA LEU A 84 -7.08 27.57 -10.68
C LEU A 84 -8.14 27.82 -9.61
N GLY A 85 -7.77 28.40 -8.47
CA GLY A 85 -8.72 28.77 -7.42
C GLY A 85 -9.76 29.79 -7.89
N ARG A 86 -9.34 30.82 -8.62
CA ARG A 86 -10.24 31.84 -9.20
C ARG A 86 -11.23 31.26 -10.21
N LEU A 87 -10.84 30.23 -10.95
CA LEU A 87 -11.72 29.50 -11.88
C LEU A 87 -12.59 28.44 -11.19
N GLY A 88 -12.53 28.33 -9.86
CA GLY A 88 -13.29 27.35 -9.09
C GLY A 88 -12.79 25.91 -9.24
N VAL A 89 -11.55 25.72 -9.69
CA VAL A 89 -10.92 24.41 -9.74
C VAL A 89 -10.41 24.07 -8.34
N LEU A 90 -11.15 23.19 -7.66
CA LEU A 90 -10.85 22.77 -6.29
C LEU A 90 -10.03 21.48 -6.27
N ARG A 91 -9.12 21.37 -5.30
CA ARG A 91 -8.45 20.10 -4.99
C ARG A 91 -9.45 19.17 -4.31
N HIS A 92 -9.81 18.10 -5.01
CA HIS A 92 -10.52 16.98 -4.44
C HIS A 92 -9.56 16.25 -3.50
N ARG A 93 -9.83 16.34 -2.20
CA ARG A 93 -9.14 15.51 -1.21
C ARG A 93 -9.54 14.07 -1.51
N MET A 94 -8.58 13.21 -1.83
CA MET A 94 -8.88 11.78 -1.89
C MET A 94 -9.35 11.34 -0.50
N LEU A 95 -10.65 11.08 -0.36
CA LEU A 95 -11.31 10.74 0.90
C LEU A 95 -10.87 9.39 1.51
N ARG A 96 -9.88 8.70 0.93
CA ARG A 96 -9.36 7.40 1.42
C ARG A 96 -7.84 7.25 1.30
N LEU A 97 -7.07 8.25 1.74
CA LEU A 97 -5.61 8.09 1.92
C LEU A 97 -5.22 7.73 3.36
N GLY A 98 -6.18 7.70 4.28
CA GLY A 98 -5.96 7.22 5.64
C GLY A 98 -6.32 5.73 5.76
N PRO A 99 -5.59 4.96 6.58
CA PRO A 99 -6.05 3.62 6.97
C PRO A 99 -7.45 3.72 7.60
N ASP A 100 -8.35 2.82 7.21
CA ASP A 100 -9.66 2.70 7.86
C ASP A 100 -9.45 2.06 9.24
N TRP A 101 -9.27 2.90 10.25
CA TRP A 101 -9.03 2.46 11.62
C TRP A 101 -10.21 1.67 12.20
N ALA A 102 -11.43 1.88 11.72
CA ALA A 102 -12.59 1.12 12.17
C ALA A 102 -12.51 -0.33 11.66
N VAL A 103 -12.15 -0.52 10.39
CA VAL A 103 -11.94 -1.86 9.82
C VAL A 103 -10.75 -2.55 10.49
N ILE A 104 -9.62 -1.85 10.64
CA ILE A 104 -8.41 -2.41 11.26
C ILE A 104 -8.68 -2.85 12.70
N THR A 105 -9.27 -1.99 13.53
CA THR A 105 -9.58 -2.31 14.92
C THR A 105 -10.62 -3.43 15.02
N GLY A 106 -11.65 -3.42 14.16
CA GLY A 106 -12.66 -4.48 14.10
C GLY A 106 -12.06 -5.86 13.78
N VAL A 107 -11.19 -5.94 12.77
CA VAL A 107 -10.50 -7.19 12.39
C VAL A 107 -9.58 -7.68 13.50
N LEU A 108 -8.80 -6.80 14.12
CA LEU A 108 -7.90 -7.15 15.22
C LEU A 108 -8.65 -7.67 16.45
N LEU A 109 -9.76 -7.03 16.82
CA LEU A 109 -10.59 -7.48 17.94
C LEU A 109 -11.23 -8.84 17.66
N ALA A 110 -11.79 -9.04 16.45
CA ALA A 110 -12.39 -10.30 16.06
C ALA A 110 -11.38 -11.45 16.08
N ALA A 111 -10.18 -11.23 15.52
CA ALA A 111 -9.09 -12.22 15.54
C ALA A 111 -8.60 -12.50 16.98
N GLY A 112 -8.47 -11.47 17.81
CA GLY A 112 -8.11 -11.60 19.23
C GLY A 112 -9.14 -12.40 20.03
N LEU A 113 -10.42 -12.12 19.85
CA LEU A 113 -11.50 -12.88 20.49
C LEU A 113 -11.53 -14.34 20.02
N ALA A 114 -11.40 -14.59 18.72
CA ALA A 114 -11.38 -15.95 18.19
C ALA A 114 -10.21 -16.77 18.76
N THR A 115 -9.01 -16.18 18.80
CA THR A 115 -7.82 -16.83 19.37
C THR A 115 -7.95 -17.08 20.87
N ALA A 116 -8.49 -16.12 21.64
CA ALA A 116 -8.77 -16.29 23.07
C ALA A 116 -9.81 -17.39 23.35
N LEU A 117 -10.88 -17.47 22.55
CA LEU A 117 -11.90 -18.51 22.67
C LEU A 117 -11.34 -19.89 22.34
N LEU A 118 -10.57 -20.01 21.26
CA LEU A 118 -9.96 -21.27 20.86
C LEU A 118 -8.92 -21.75 21.89
N THR A 119 -8.10 -20.85 22.42
CA THR A 119 -7.13 -21.19 23.47
C THR A 119 -7.81 -21.51 24.80
N GLY A 120 -8.82 -20.74 25.20
CA GLY A 120 -9.61 -21.00 26.41
C GLY A 120 -10.34 -22.34 26.34
N LEU A 121 -11.02 -22.63 25.23
CA LEU A 121 -11.66 -23.92 24.98
C LEU A 121 -10.63 -25.05 24.94
N GLY A 122 -9.49 -24.84 24.28
CA GLY A 122 -8.40 -25.80 24.24
C GLY A 122 -7.84 -26.11 25.63
N LEU A 123 -7.70 -25.12 26.52
CA LEU A 123 -7.29 -25.29 27.91
C LEU A 123 -8.34 -25.99 28.76
N LEU A 124 -9.62 -25.67 28.56
CA LEU A 124 -10.74 -26.26 29.32
C LEU A 124 -10.99 -27.72 28.91
N LEU A 125 -10.85 -28.03 27.62
CA LEU A 125 -10.95 -29.37 27.07
C LEU A 125 -9.66 -30.18 27.25
N LYS A 126 -8.59 -29.63 27.86
CA LYS A 126 -7.43 -30.45 28.21
C LYS A 126 -7.90 -31.54 29.16
N PRO A 127 -7.90 -32.82 28.76
CA PRO A 127 -8.06 -33.88 29.75
C PRO A 127 -6.92 -33.72 30.76
N ALA A 128 -7.24 -33.82 32.04
CA ALA A 128 -6.22 -33.99 33.07
C ALA A 128 -5.48 -35.29 32.73
N VAL A 129 -4.37 -35.18 32.00
CA VAL A 129 -3.44 -36.28 31.82
C VAL A 129 -2.97 -36.62 33.22
N PRO A 130 -3.28 -37.82 33.77
CA PRO A 130 -2.79 -38.18 35.08
C PRO A 130 -1.26 -38.14 35.01
N GLN A 131 -0.65 -37.34 35.88
CA GLN A 131 0.78 -37.33 36.11
C GLN A 131 1.19 -38.67 36.74
N THR A 132 1.35 -39.69 35.91
CA THR A 132 2.04 -40.92 36.31
C THR A 132 2.98 -41.37 35.22
N CYS A 133 4.11 -40.68 35.09
CA CYS A 133 5.35 -41.31 34.66
C CYS A 133 6.45 -40.91 35.65
N PRO A 134 6.95 -41.84 36.49
CA PRO A 134 8.04 -41.53 37.40
C PRO A 134 9.29 -41.26 36.56
N THR A 135 9.90 -40.11 36.78
CA THR A 135 11.28 -39.84 36.41
C THR A 135 12.18 -40.92 37.00
N LYS A 136 12.54 -41.93 36.22
CA LYS A 136 13.57 -42.89 36.60
C LYS A 136 14.51 -43.12 35.42
N SER A 137 15.78 -42.78 35.70
CA SER A 137 17.00 -42.98 34.93
C SER A 137 17.14 -42.27 33.59
N TRP A 138 17.44 -40.96 33.64
CA TRP A 138 18.40 -40.37 32.71
C TRP A 138 19.70 -40.11 33.48
N GLY A 139 20.41 -41.19 33.82
CA GLY A 139 21.73 -41.10 34.40
C GLY A 139 22.71 -40.58 33.35
N SER A 140 23.38 -39.47 33.64
CA SER A 140 24.36 -38.85 32.77
C SER A 140 25.61 -39.72 32.63
N GLN A 141 25.61 -40.59 31.62
CA GLN A 141 26.72 -41.48 31.22
C GLN A 141 27.97 -40.73 30.72
N TRP A 142 28.07 -39.41 30.90
CA TRP A 142 29.15 -38.58 30.37
C TRP A 142 30.21 -38.16 31.41
N ARG A 143 30.18 -38.73 32.62
CA ARG A 143 31.17 -38.43 33.68
C ARG A 143 32.35 -39.40 33.79
N SER A 144 32.55 -40.32 32.84
CA SER A 144 33.64 -41.32 32.92
C SER A 144 34.73 -41.23 31.85
N MET A 145 34.72 -40.22 30.98
CA MET A 145 35.83 -39.94 30.05
C MET A 145 36.63 -38.73 30.54
N GLY A 146 37.48 -38.96 31.53
CA GLY A 146 38.32 -37.91 32.09
C GLY A 146 39.04 -38.33 33.36
N GLN A 147 39.72 -39.48 33.35
CA GLN A 147 40.79 -39.73 34.32
C GLN A 147 42.14 -39.67 33.60
N PRO A 148 43.03 -38.73 33.97
CA PRO A 148 44.43 -38.75 33.55
C PRO A 148 45.14 -39.92 34.24
N HIS A 149 45.99 -40.63 33.50
CA HIS A 149 46.95 -41.57 34.07
C HIS A 149 48.00 -40.78 34.88
N THR A 150 47.80 -40.63 36.18
CA THR A 150 48.83 -40.10 37.08
C THR A 150 49.75 -41.23 37.52
N LEU A 151 50.95 -41.20 36.95
CA LEU A 151 52.11 -41.97 37.35
C LEU A 151 52.62 -41.40 38.69
N ALA A 152 52.31 -42.06 39.80
CA ALA A 152 52.78 -41.68 41.12
C ALA A 152 53.93 -42.61 41.55
N ALA A 153 55.15 -42.19 41.27
CA ALA A 153 56.32 -42.65 42.00
C ALA A 153 56.50 -41.75 43.23
N HIS A 154 56.46 -42.34 44.44
CA HIS A 154 57.48 -42.14 45.48
C HIS A 154 57.14 -42.90 46.78
N ILE A 155 57.83 -44.04 46.94
CA ILE A 155 58.64 -44.49 48.09
C ILE A 155 58.32 -43.90 49.49
N SER A 156 57.98 -44.78 50.45
CA SER A 156 58.43 -44.72 51.86
C SER A 156 58.20 -46.09 52.54
N LEU A 157 59.25 -46.92 52.66
CA LEU A 157 59.95 -47.32 53.91
C LEU A 157 59.11 -48.07 54.98
N ARG A 158 59.42 -49.37 55.21
CA ARG A 158 60.17 -49.88 56.41
C ARG A 158 59.96 -51.40 56.69
N ASP A 159 61.07 -52.14 56.72
CA ASP A 159 61.51 -53.18 57.71
C ASP A 159 62.74 -53.87 57.08
N LYS A 160 63.89 -54.05 57.73
CA LYS A 160 64.20 -54.34 59.13
C LYS A 160 65.60 -53.83 59.50
#